data_AF-A0AAN6MJ86-F1
#
_entry.id   AF-A0AAN6MJ86-F1
#
_cell.length_a   1.000
_cell.length_b   1.000
_cell.length_c   1.000
_cell.angle_alpha   90.00
_cell.angle_beta   90.00
_cell.angle_gamma   90.00
#
_symmetry.space_group_name_H-M   'P 1'
#
loop_
_entity.id
_entity.type
_entity.pdbx_description
1 polymer ?
#
loop_
_entity_poly.entity_id
_entity_poly.type
_entity_poly.pdbx_seq_one_letter_code
_entity_poly.pdbx_strand_id
1 'polypeptide(L)'
;MAAQVPRNFKLLAELEKGEKGMGAGACSYGLEDPEDIFMTHWRGTIWGPPHGNHENRIYELKMECGPNYPKEPPEIHFVSQINLPGVNPVDGKVDKNAVAILRDWTRIAAELSKNARPKEDPLSLETALIAIRKYMDENKKLPQPPEGSNVLPVKPRSPSQCFLTNPIPPSPPGFALYRALFRLAPRVPLPDDLTTASPLGPGHPIRILIRNAFRRNRRDTSARLVVSALKNGYRYLSLLSRAADPSTPEHPAVVTFLRENQARVVDIKAAAAASAATRISTAPIPDRVPLLTKISPPDAAVPVYAPTNPPRPLSAFPSSIRTPPTMGATLGVPFLRLRKPQPRFLSRILRQKSERRAARLANLGEMLGEGMEEAEGEDRWEEAVRRLMVREGDAKGARAMGDEGGYQKTMRGAIKYLSELTEAEREDMLARGKAMWQIVLAERELAVEEEKERMEREGRGGEEAGEKGLSGEGKPGGD
;
A
#
# COMPACT_ATOMS: atom_id res chain seq x y z
N MET A 1 6.86 21.15 -5.35
CA MET A 1 5.89 20.45 -6.22
C MET A 1 4.93 19.69 -5.32
N ALA A 2 3.62 19.98 -5.42
CA ALA A 2 2.61 19.19 -4.73
C ALA A 2 2.55 17.78 -5.34
N ALA A 3 2.40 16.75 -4.50
CA ALA A 3 2.27 15.38 -4.97
C ALA A 3 0.93 15.21 -5.71
N GLN A 4 0.96 14.83 -6.98
CA GLN A 4 -0.24 14.57 -7.78
C GLN A 4 -0.73 13.13 -7.53
N VAL A 5 -1.97 12.99 -7.09
CA VAL A 5 -2.62 11.68 -6.90
C VAL A 5 -2.76 11.00 -8.27
N PRO A 6 -2.29 9.75 -8.46
CA PRO A 6 -2.45 9.05 -9.73
C PRO A 6 -3.93 8.76 -10.05
N ARG A 7 -4.28 8.70 -11.34
CA ARG A 7 -5.65 8.44 -11.86
C ARG A 7 -6.36 7.30 -11.13
N ASN A 8 -5.70 6.15 -11.02
CA ASN A 8 -6.34 4.96 -10.44
C ASN A 8 -6.69 5.14 -8.97
N PHE A 9 -5.84 5.84 -8.19
CA PHE A 9 -6.16 6.13 -6.78
C PHE A 9 -7.31 7.13 -6.65
N LYS A 10 -7.41 8.09 -7.56
CA LYS A 10 -8.54 9.03 -7.63
C LYS A 10 -9.85 8.28 -7.92
N LEU A 11 -9.86 7.42 -8.94
CA LEU A 11 -11.03 6.62 -9.31
C LEU A 11 -11.44 5.63 -8.22
N LEU A 12 -10.48 5.01 -7.52
CA LEU A 12 -10.76 4.15 -6.36
C LEU A 12 -11.41 4.94 -5.21
N ALA A 13 -10.94 6.15 -4.92
CA ALA A 13 -11.56 7.00 -3.91
C ALA A 13 -12.98 7.41 -4.28
N GLU A 14 -13.25 7.63 -5.58
CA GLU A 14 -14.61 7.89 -6.08
C GLU A 14 -15.50 6.66 -6.00
N LEU A 15 -14.97 5.47 -6.33
CA LEU A 15 -15.68 4.19 -6.21
C LEU A 15 -16.10 3.93 -4.77
N GLU A 16 -15.15 4.02 -3.84
CA GLU A 16 -15.40 3.82 -2.41
C GLU A 16 -16.46 4.80 -1.88
N LYS A 17 -16.43 6.06 -2.34
CA LYS A 17 -17.44 7.06 -2.00
C LYS A 17 -18.83 6.72 -2.55
N GLY A 18 -18.88 6.22 -3.80
CA GLY A 18 -20.11 5.77 -4.45
C GLY A 18 -20.71 4.54 -3.77
N GLU A 19 -19.90 3.53 -3.47
CA GLU A 19 -20.32 2.28 -2.81
C GLU A 19 -20.81 2.51 -1.37
N LYS A 20 -20.18 3.42 -0.64
CA LYS A 20 -20.62 3.81 0.71
C LYS A 20 -21.90 4.66 0.71
N GLY A 21 -22.42 5.04 -0.45
CA GLY A 21 -23.57 5.95 -0.57
C GLY A 21 -23.30 7.33 0.03
N MET A 22 -22.03 7.71 0.20
CA MET A 22 -21.62 8.98 0.78
C MET A 22 -21.65 10.08 -0.28
N GLY A 23 -22.84 10.46 -0.74
CA GLY A 23 -23.03 11.48 -1.76
C GLY A 23 -24.36 12.19 -1.66
N ALA A 24 -24.57 13.20 -2.52
CA ALA A 24 -25.88 13.85 -2.64
C ALA A 24 -26.92 12.83 -3.10
N GLY A 25 -27.85 12.43 -2.22
CA GLY A 25 -28.82 11.33 -2.43
C GLY A 25 -29.78 11.46 -3.63
N ALA A 26 -29.64 12.49 -4.46
CA ALA A 26 -30.33 12.63 -5.74
C ALA A 26 -29.52 12.10 -6.95
N CYS A 27 -28.25 11.77 -6.77
CA CYS A 27 -27.38 11.21 -7.81
C CYS A 27 -26.61 10.00 -7.25
N SER A 28 -26.46 8.95 -8.05
CA SER A 28 -25.61 7.80 -7.73
C SER A 28 -24.72 7.46 -8.93
N TYR A 29 -23.59 6.80 -8.65
CA TYR A 29 -22.66 6.35 -9.68
C TYR A 29 -21.89 5.13 -9.20
N GLY A 30 -21.48 4.28 -10.14
CA GLY A 30 -20.70 3.07 -9.90
C GLY A 30 -20.08 2.53 -11.18
N LEU A 31 -19.33 1.44 -11.09
CA LEU A 31 -18.74 0.80 -12.27
C LEU A 31 -19.82 0.13 -13.12
N GLU A 32 -19.69 0.23 -14.45
CA GLU A 32 -20.57 -0.52 -15.36
C GLU A 32 -20.22 -2.01 -15.39
N ASP A 33 -18.92 -2.33 -15.36
CA ASP A 33 -18.40 -3.70 -15.30
C ASP A 33 -17.52 -3.82 -14.03
N PRO A 34 -17.89 -4.67 -13.06
CA PRO A 34 -17.10 -4.87 -11.84
C PRO A 34 -15.71 -5.47 -12.12
N GLU A 35 -15.51 -6.11 -13.28
CA GLU A 35 -14.23 -6.67 -13.70
C GLU A 35 -13.33 -5.64 -14.43
N ASP A 36 -13.80 -4.40 -14.66
CA ASP A 36 -12.98 -3.34 -15.27
C ASP A 36 -11.94 -2.78 -14.28
N ILE A 37 -10.78 -3.42 -14.26
CA ILE A 37 -9.60 -3.03 -13.46
C ILE A 37 -9.17 -1.58 -13.74
N PHE A 38 -9.40 -1.05 -14.95
CA PHE A 38 -9.00 0.31 -15.32
C PHE A 38 -10.02 1.37 -14.89
N MET A 39 -11.18 0.96 -14.36
CA MET A 39 -12.27 1.82 -13.93
C MET A 39 -12.60 2.87 -15.00
N THR A 40 -12.73 2.42 -16.24
CA THR A 40 -12.92 3.29 -17.40
C THR A 40 -14.39 3.59 -17.62
N HIS A 41 -15.24 2.57 -17.49
CA HIS A 41 -16.67 2.67 -17.76
C HIS A 41 -17.46 2.75 -16.47
N TRP A 42 -18.21 3.83 -16.33
CA TRP A 42 -19.04 4.11 -15.16
C TRP A 42 -20.48 4.27 -15.58
N ARG A 43 -21.37 3.86 -14.70
CA ARG A 43 -22.81 4.05 -14.83
C ARG A 43 -23.27 4.99 -13.72
N GLY A 44 -24.11 5.95 -14.11
CA GLY A 44 -24.66 6.95 -13.21
C GLY A 44 -26.19 6.97 -13.28
N THR A 45 -26.81 7.42 -12.20
CA THR A 45 -28.25 7.61 -12.13
C THR A 45 -28.55 8.98 -11.53
N ILE A 46 -29.45 9.73 -12.16
CA ILE A 46 -29.92 11.03 -11.69
C ILE A 46 -31.41 10.94 -11.42
N TRP A 47 -31.80 11.32 -10.21
CA TRP A 47 -33.19 11.59 -9.87
C TRP A 47 -33.57 12.99 -10.36
N GLY A 48 -34.59 13.05 -11.21
CA GLY A 48 -35.04 14.29 -11.81
C GLY A 48 -35.44 15.35 -10.76
N PRO A 49 -35.17 16.63 -11.02
CA PRO A 49 -35.51 17.71 -10.10
C PRO A 49 -37.03 17.82 -9.86
N PRO A 50 -37.46 18.23 -8.66
CA PRO A 50 -38.88 18.40 -8.33
C PRO A 50 -39.51 19.59 -9.07
N HIS A 51 -40.82 19.61 -9.17
CA HIS A 51 -41.62 20.73 -9.71
C HIS A 51 -41.39 21.00 -11.21
N GLY A 52 -41.34 19.93 -12.03
CA GLY A 52 -41.19 20.04 -13.48
C GLY A 52 -41.44 18.73 -14.22
N ASN A 53 -41.20 18.73 -15.54
CA ASN A 53 -41.44 17.57 -16.39
C ASN A 53 -40.42 16.42 -16.21
N HIS A 54 -39.39 16.65 -15.40
CA HIS A 54 -38.41 15.64 -14.98
C HIS A 54 -38.78 15.00 -13.64
N GLU A 55 -39.83 15.46 -12.96
CA GLU A 55 -40.20 14.99 -11.62
C GLU A 55 -40.58 13.50 -11.64
N ASN A 56 -40.17 12.76 -10.61
CA ASN A 56 -40.36 11.31 -10.46
C ASN A 56 -39.73 10.45 -11.56
N ARG A 57 -38.80 11.01 -12.35
CA ARG A 57 -38.07 10.28 -13.40
C ARG A 57 -36.66 9.95 -12.98
N ILE A 58 -36.23 8.76 -13.37
CA ILE A 58 -34.88 8.26 -13.16
C ILE A 58 -34.18 8.25 -14.52
N TYR A 59 -33.06 8.98 -14.62
CA TYR A 59 -32.25 9.01 -15.82
C TYR A 59 -30.96 8.22 -15.61
N GLU A 60 -30.70 7.27 -16.50
CA GLU A 60 -29.47 6.50 -16.52
C GLU A 60 -28.45 7.14 -17.49
N LEU A 61 -27.20 7.23 -17.05
CA LEU A 61 -26.09 7.80 -17.80
C LEU A 61 -24.91 6.83 -17.82
N LYS A 62 -24.16 6.86 -18.92
CA LYS A 62 -22.85 6.23 -19.07
C LYS A 62 -21.78 7.31 -19.07
N MET A 63 -20.71 7.07 -18.33
CA MET A 63 -19.58 7.98 -18.18
C MET A 63 -18.29 7.24 -18.48
N GLU A 64 -17.49 7.78 -19.42
CA GLU A 64 -16.20 7.22 -19.79
C GLU A 64 -15.07 8.08 -19.21
N CYS A 65 -14.31 7.50 -18.29
CA CYS A 65 -13.15 8.12 -17.67
C CYS A 65 -11.88 7.78 -18.48
N GLY A 66 -11.51 8.66 -19.41
CA GLY A 66 -10.33 8.49 -20.25
C GLY A 66 -9.00 8.36 -19.47
N PRO A 67 -7.89 8.03 -20.15
CA PRO A 67 -6.59 7.79 -19.53
C PRO A 67 -6.00 9.03 -18.84
N ASN A 68 -6.44 10.23 -19.22
CA ASN A 68 -5.99 11.50 -18.66
C ASN A 68 -6.88 12.03 -17.53
N TYR A 69 -7.94 11.31 -17.13
CA TYR A 69 -8.76 11.68 -15.98
C TYR A 69 -7.92 11.75 -14.68
N PRO A 70 -8.11 12.72 -13.78
CA PRO A 70 -9.09 13.83 -13.78
C PRO A 70 -8.59 15.14 -14.45
N LYS A 71 -7.47 15.13 -15.20
CA LYS A 71 -6.97 16.34 -15.88
C LYS A 71 -7.90 16.78 -17.02
N GLU A 72 -8.49 15.79 -17.71
CA GLU A 72 -9.52 15.98 -18.73
C GLU A 72 -10.88 15.52 -18.19
N PRO A 73 -11.99 16.15 -18.62
CA PRO A 73 -13.33 15.77 -18.19
C PRO A 73 -13.73 14.39 -18.74
N PRO A 74 -14.61 13.66 -18.03
CA PRO A 74 -15.18 12.41 -18.53
C PRO A 74 -16.15 12.68 -19.70
N GLU A 75 -16.33 11.69 -20.57
CA GLU A 75 -17.37 11.76 -21.61
C GLU A 75 -18.67 11.17 -21.08
N ILE A 76 -19.78 11.92 -21.17
CA ILE A 76 -21.06 11.55 -20.57
C ILE A 76 -22.11 11.36 -21.67
N HIS A 77 -22.83 10.24 -21.60
CA HIS A 77 -23.89 9.87 -22.53
C HIS A 77 -25.13 9.46 -21.74
N PHE A 78 -26.30 9.99 -22.09
CA PHE A 78 -27.58 9.53 -21.56
C PHE A 78 -27.96 8.20 -22.21
N VAL A 79 -28.26 7.20 -21.38
CA VAL A 79 -28.88 5.94 -21.82
C VAL A 79 -30.39 6.14 -21.93
N SER A 80 -30.98 6.79 -20.92
CA SER A 80 -32.39 7.17 -20.93
C SER A 80 -32.61 8.36 -21.85
N GLN A 81 -33.62 8.30 -22.72
CA GLN A 81 -33.95 9.38 -23.62
C GLN A 81 -34.39 10.62 -22.82
N ILE A 82 -33.78 11.76 -23.11
CA ILE A 82 -34.07 13.03 -22.45
C ILE A 82 -34.14 14.15 -23.49
N ASN A 83 -35.08 15.08 -23.31
CA ASN A 83 -35.12 16.31 -24.08
C ASN A 83 -34.47 17.43 -23.27
N LEU A 84 -33.17 17.64 -23.49
CA LEU A 84 -32.38 18.64 -22.79
C LEU A 84 -31.46 19.35 -23.79
N PRO A 85 -31.35 20.69 -23.78
CA PRO A 85 -30.46 21.41 -24.69
C PRO A 85 -29.01 20.99 -24.47
N GLY A 86 -28.24 20.78 -25.54
CA GLY A 86 -26.86 20.29 -25.43
C GLY A 86 -26.73 18.80 -25.11
N VAL A 87 -27.82 18.02 -25.21
CA VAL A 87 -27.76 16.56 -25.28
C VAL A 87 -28.18 16.13 -26.68
N ASN A 88 -27.35 15.31 -27.34
CA ASN A 88 -27.68 14.81 -28.66
C ASN A 88 -28.85 13.81 -28.57
N PRO A 89 -29.97 14.03 -29.28
CA PRO A 89 -31.15 13.16 -29.20
C PRO A 89 -30.93 11.76 -29.78
N VAL A 90 -29.89 11.55 -30.59
CA VAL A 90 -29.61 10.27 -31.28
C VAL A 90 -28.61 9.41 -30.52
N ASP A 91 -27.57 10.01 -29.93
CA ASP A 91 -26.46 9.29 -29.26
C ASP A 91 -26.46 9.52 -27.74
N GLY A 92 -27.32 10.41 -27.23
CA GLY A 92 -27.36 10.77 -25.81
C GLY A 92 -26.15 11.54 -25.31
N LYS A 93 -25.17 11.85 -26.19
CA LYS A 93 -23.92 12.54 -25.81
C LYS A 93 -24.19 13.94 -25.27
N VAL A 94 -23.59 14.26 -24.13
CA VAL A 94 -23.67 15.58 -23.48
C VAL A 94 -22.56 16.50 -24.02
N ASP A 95 -22.94 17.68 -24.49
CA ASP A 95 -22.02 18.70 -24.95
C ASP A 95 -21.27 19.34 -23.77
N LYS A 96 -19.93 19.31 -23.84
CA LYS A 96 -19.03 19.84 -22.80
C LYS A 96 -19.29 21.34 -22.52
N ASN A 97 -19.78 22.09 -23.51
CA ASN A 97 -20.03 23.52 -23.39
C ASN A 97 -21.35 23.87 -22.69
N ALA A 98 -22.31 22.95 -22.65
CA ALA A 98 -23.63 23.20 -22.06
C ALA A 98 -23.57 23.18 -20.53
N VAL A 99 -22.75 22.30 -19.96
CA VAL A 99 -22.59 22.14 -18.50
C VAL A 99 -21.37 22.94 -18.02
N ALA A 100 -21.59 23.92 -17.14
CA ALA A 100 -20.56 24.86 -16.69
C ALA A 100 -19.29 24.18 -16.15
N ILE A 101 -19.44 23.10 -15.37
CA ILE A 101 -18.31 22.36 -14.78
C ILE A 101 -17.50 21.61 -15.85
N LEU A 102 -18.16 21.04 -16.87
CA LEU A 102 -17.46 20.36 -17.96
C LEU A 102 -16.71 21.34 -18.85
N ARG A 103 -17.28 22.53 -19.08
CA ARG A 103 -16.66 23.61 -19.86
C ARG A 103 -15.39 24.13 -19.19
N ASP A 104 -15.45 24.36 -17.88
CA ASP A 104 -14.39 24.99 -17.12
C ASP A 104 -13.43 23.96 -16.47
N TRP A 105 -13.59 22.66 -16.78
CA TRP A 105 -12.87 21.55 -16.16
C TRP A 105 -11.35 21.70 -16.18
N THR A 106 -10.79 22.00 -17.35
CA THR A 106 -9.34 22.14 -17.54
C THR A 106 -8.77 23.33 -16.78
N ARG A 107 -9.55 24.42 -16.66
CA ARG A 107 -9.18 25.60 -15.85
C ARG A 107 -9.13 25.24 -14.37
N ILE A 108 -10.17 24.58 -13.87
CA ILE A 108 -10.25 24.12 -12.46
C ILE A 108 -9.13 23.12 -12.16
N ALA A 109 -8.82 22.20 -13.07
CA ALA A 109 -7.71 21.25 -12.93
C ALA A 109 -6.35 21.96 -12.82
N ALA A 110 -6.15 23.02 -13.61
CA ALA A 110 -4.95 23.84 -13.54
C ALA A 110 -4.84 24.63 -12.22
N GLU A 111 -5.96 25.14 -11.69
CA GLU A 111 -6.00 25.86 -10.41
C GLU A 111 -5.74 24.93 -9.21
N LEU A 112 -6.32 23.72 -9.22
CA LEU A 112 -6.07 22.68 -8.21
C LEU A 112 -4.62 22.21 -8.19
N SER A 113 -3.94 22.21 -9.35
CA SER A 113 -2.52 21.89 -9.40
C SER A 113 -1.65 22.90 -8.62
N LYS A 114 -2.15 24.12 -8.40
CA LYS A 114 -1.47 25.18 -7.64
C LYS A 114 -1.84 25.12 -6.15
N ASN A 115 -3.09 24.82 -5.81
CA ASN A 115 -3.60 24.74 -4.44
C ASN A 115 -4.13 23.33 -4.10
N ALA A 116 -3.30 22.53 -3.42
CA ALA A 116 -3.49 21.08 -3.29
C ALA A 116 -4.50 20.59 -2.23
N ARG A 117 -5.23 21.48 -1.53
CA ARG A 117 -6.22 21.08 -0.51
C ARG A 117 -7.44 21.99 -0.47
N PRO A 118 -8.43 21.81 -1.36
CA PRO A 118 -9.78 22.23 -1.08
C PRO A 118 -10.48 21.23 -0.15
N LYS A 119 -11.48 21.70 0.59
CA LYS A 119 -12.29 20.89 1.54
C LYS A 119 -13.18 19.88 0.81
N GLU A 120 -13.55 20.18 -0.43
CA GLU A 120 -14.37 19.34 -1.32
C GLU A 120 -13.68 19.21 -2.67
N ASP A 121 -13.88 18.10 -3.36
CA ASP A 121 -13.25 17.83 -4.65
C ASP A 121 -14.17 18.26 -5.81
N PRO A 122 -13.89 19.39 -6.48
CA PRO A 122 -14.77 19.90 -7.53
C PRO A 122 -14.63 19.12 -8.84
N LEU A 123 -13.60 18.27 -8.99
CA LEU A 123 -13.36 17.46 -10.19
C LEU A 123 -13.66 15.99 -9.88
N SER A 124 -14.94 15.65 -9.79
CA SER A 124 -15.44 14.30 -9.52
C SER A 124 -16.64 13.97 -10.40
N LEU A 125 -16.92 12.67 -10.55
CA LEU A 125 -18.12 12.18 -11.22
C LEU A 125 -19.40 12.69 -10.54
N GLU A 126 -19.43 12.71 -9.21
CA GLU A 126 -20.55 13.24 -8.42
C GLU A 126 -20.85 14.70 -8.78
N THR A 127 -19.81 15.55 -8.78
CA THR A 127 -19.95 16.98 -9.09
C THR A 127 -20.45 17.20 -10.51
N ALA A 128 -20.02 16.37 -11.47
CA ALA A 128 -20.54 16.39 -12.84
C ALA A 128 -22.04 16.03 -12.90
N LEU A 129 -22.47 14.97 -12.20
CA LEU A 129 -23.88 14.57 -12.14
C LEU A 129 -24.76 15.63 -11.47
N ILE A 130 -24.29 16.23 -10.37
CA ILE A 130 -25.00 17.33 -9.68
C ILE A 130 -25.14 18.53 -10.61
N ALA A 131 -24.11 18.88 -11.37
CA ALA A 131 -24.18 19.98 -12.33
C ALA A 131 -25.17 19.72 -13.46
N ILE A 132 -25.22 18.48 -13.98
CA ILE A 132 -26.23 18.09 -14.97
C ILE A 132 -27.63 18.19 -14.37
N ARG A 133 -27.84 17.70 -13.13
CA ARG A 133 -29.13 17.81 -12.45
C ARG A 133 -29.58 19.26 -12.25
N LYS A 134 -28.66 20.16 -11.90
CA LYS A 134 -28.94 21.60 -11.81
C LYS A 134 -29.34 22.18 -13.17
N TYR A 135 -28.67 21.75 -14.23
CA TYR A 135 -29.00 22.16 -15.60
C TYR A 135 -30.37 21.64 -16.06
N MET A 136 -30.82 20.47 -15.57
CA MET A 136 -32.20 20.00 -15.77
C MET A 136 -33.22 20.88 -15.05
N ASP A 137 -32.92 21.38 -13.85
CA ASP A 137 -33.83 22.27 -13.09
C ASP A 137 -34.03 23.62 -13.80
N GLU A 138 -32.98 24.15 -14.45
CA GLU A 138 -33.07 25.34 -15.30
C GLU A 138 -33.98 25.12 -16.51
N ASN A 139 -34.05 23.88 -17.03
CA ASN A 139 -34.80 23.49 -18.23
C ASN A 139 -36.07 22.67 -17.95
N LYS A 140 -36.61 22.75 -16.72
CA LYS A 140 -37.67 21.84 -16.23
C LYS A 140 -39.04 21.93 -16.91
N LYS A 141 -39.27 22.93 -17.75
CA LYS A 141 -40.53 23.14 -18.48
C LYS A 141 -40.56 22.44 -19.85
N LEU A 142 -39.46 21.86 -20.31
CA LEU A 142 -39.39 21.21 -21.62
C LEU A 142 -40.20 19.91 -21.65
N PRO A 143 -40.97 19.64 -22.72
CA PRO A 143 -41.72 18.39 -22.86
C PRO A 143 -40.73 17.22 -22.95
N GLN A 144 -40.93 16.19 -22.13
CA GLN A 144 -40.05 15.04 -22.05
C GLN A 144 -40.63 13.82 -22.79
N PRO A 145 -39.78 12.94 -23.34
CA PRO A 145 -40.23 11.68 -23.95
C PRO A 145 -40.90 10.75 -22.93
N PRO A 146 -41.62 9.70 -23.37
CA PRO A 146 -42.19 8.68 -22.48
C PRO A 146 -41.12 8.05 -21.59
N GLU A 147 -41.48 7.73 -20.35
CA GLU A 147 -40.54 7.15 -19.38
C GLU A 147 -40.09 5.74 -19.82
N GLY A 148 -38.81 5.43 -19.60
CA GLY A 148 -38.21 4.14 -19.96
C GLY A 148 -37.80 3.98 -21.43
N SER A 149 -37.94 5.00 -22.28
CA SER A 149 -37.36 4.96 -23.63
C SER A 149 -35.84 5.12 -23.54
N ASN A 150 -35.10 4.19 -24.15
CA ASN A 150 -33.64 4.21 -24.20
C ASN A 150 -33.14 4.66 -25.57
N VAL A 151 -32.01 5.36 -25.59
CA VAL A 151 -31.32 5.73 -26.82
C VAL A 151 -30.76 4.46 -27.47
N LEU A 152 -31.26 4.07 -28.64
CA LEU A 152 -30.86 2.82 -29.31
C LEU A 152 -29.39 2.90 -29.78
N PRO A 153 -28.52 1.94 -29.43
CA PRO A 153 -27.14 1.96 -29.89
C PRO A 153 -27.06 1.66 -31.39
N VAL A 154 -26.52 2.59 -32.16
CA VAL A 154 -26.15 2.34 -33.57
C VAL A 154 -24.95 1.40 -33.60
N LYS A 155 -25.19 0.10 -33.79
CA LYS A 155 -24.10 -0.85 -34.13
C LYS A 155 -23.65 -0.60 -35.58
N PRO A 156 -22.36 -0.35 -35.86
CA PRO A 156 -21.87 -0.40 -37.23
C PRO A 156 -21.96 -1.83 -37.76
N ARG A 157 -22.72 -2.04 -38.86
CA ARG A 157 -22.81 -3.31 -39.57
C ARG A 157 -21.53 -3.55 -40.37
N SER A 158 -20.92 -4.73 -40.21
CA SER A 158 -20.03 -5.33 -41.22
C SER A 158 -20.45 -6.79 -41.47
N PRO A 159 -20.19 -7.32 -42.69
CA PRO A 159 -20.99 -8.41 -43.25
C PRO A 159 -20.40 -9.81 -42.96
N SER A 160 -21.34 -10.76 -42.89
CA SER A 160 -21.25 -12.19 -43.26
C SER A 160 -19.89 -12.88 -43.25
N GLN A 161 -19.74 -13.86 -42.36
CA GLN A 161 -19.01 -15.10 -42.68
C GLN A 161 -19.53 -16.26 -41.83
N CYS A 162 -20.30 -17.14 -42.47
CA CYS A 162 -20.50 -18.52 -42.04
C CYS A 162 -19.23 -19.30 -42.40
N PHE A 163 -18.57 -19.99 -41.48
CA PHE A 163 -17.83 -21.25 -41.73
C PHE A 163 -17.54 -22.00 -40.42
N LEU A 164 -18.15 -23.18 -40.32
CA LEU A 164 -17.60 -24.50 -39.92
C LEU A 164 -16.84 -24.70 -38.59
N THR A 165 -17.34 -25.72 -37.88
CA THR A 165 -16.65 -26.75 -37.08
C THR A 165 -15.79 -26.27 -35.90
N ASN A 166 -16.25 -26.60 -34.69
CA ASN A 166 -15.46 -26.48 -33.46
C ASN A 166 -14.30 -27.49 -33.46
N PRO A 167 -13.03 -27.06 -33.43
CA PRO A 167 -11.94 -27.89 -32.94
C PRO A 167 -11.84 -27.76 -31.41
N ILE A 168 -11.42 -28.85 -30.79
CA ILE A 168 -10.99 -28.97 -29.39
C ILE A 168 -10.17 -27.73 -28.98
N PRO A 169 -10.39 -27.14 -27.79
CA PRO A 169 -9.70 -25.90 -27.40
C PRO A 169 -8.18 -26.13 -27.32
N PRO A 170 -7.35 -25.30 -28.00
CA PRO A 170 -5.93 -25.33 -27.76
C PRO A 170 -5.64 -24.86 -26.33
N SER A 171 -4.71 -25.54 -25.66
CA SER A 171 -4.13 -25.09 -24.39
C SER A 171 -3.75 -23.59 -24.46
N PRO A 172 -3.91 -22.82 -23.36
CA PRO A 172 -3.78 -21.37 -23.38
C PRO A 172 -2.46 -20.90 -24.04
N PRO A 173 -2.51 -19.94 -24.98
CA PRO A 173 -1.40 -19.56 -25.87
C PRO A 173 -0.16 -19.02 -25.13
N GLY A 174 -0.32 -18.56 -23.88
CA GLY A 174 0.80 -18.06 -23.06
C GLY A 174 1.88 -19.11 -22.76
N PHE A 175 1.53 -20.40 -22.71
CA PHE A 175 2.51 -21.47 -22.46
C PHE A 175 3.24 -21.93 -23.73
N ALA A 176 2.68 -21.70 -24.92
CA ALA A 176 3.27 -22.16 -26.18
C ALA A 176 4.56 -21.38 -26.52
N LEU A 177 4.51 -20.05 -26.47
CA LEU A 177 5.67 -19.20 -26.77
C LEU A 177 6.80 -19.38 -25.75
N TYR A 178 6.46 -19.43 -24.46
CA TYR A 178 7.43 -19.72 -23.40
C TYR A 178 8.16 -21.04 -23.63
N ARG A 179 7.41 -22.12 -23.89
CA ARG A 179 7.98 -23.45 -24.16
C ARG A 179 8.81 -23.46 -25.44
N ALA A 180 8.38 -22.78 -26.49
CA ALA A 180 9.12 -22.69 -27.75
C ALA A 180 10.48 -21.99 -27.56
N LEU A 181 10.51 -20.82 -26.94
CA LEU A 181 11.73 -20.09 -26.62
C LEU A 181 12.67 -20.90 -25.70
N PHE A 182 12.11 -21.56 -24.69
CA PHE A 182 12.89 -22.34 -23.72
C PHE A 182 13.53 -23.61 -24.33
N ARG A 183 12.86 -24.22 -25.31
CA ARG A 183 13.38 -25.35 -26.10
C ARG A 183 14.44 -24.91 -27.11
N LEU A 184 14.32 -23.70 -27.65
CA LEU A 184 15.25 -23.17 -28.64
C LEU A 184 16.54 -22.64 -28.01
N ALA A 185 16.47 -22.10 -26.79
CA ALA A 185 17.61 -21.56 -26.06
C ALA A 185 18.90 -22.42 -26.06
N PRO A 186 18.88 -23.75 -25.76
CA PRO A 186 20.09 -24.58 -25.79
C PRO A 186 20.60 -24.94 -27.19
N ARG A 187 19.84 -24.62 -28.26
CA ARG A 187 20.27 -24.87 -29.64
C ARG A 187 21.20 -23.80 -30.17
N VAL A 188 21.28 -22.66 -29.50
CA VAL A 188 22.25 -21.60 -29.80
C VAL A 188 23.59 -21.98 -29.16
N PRO A 189 24.63 -22.29 -29.95
CA PRO A 189 25.92 -22.68 -29.40
C PRO A 189 26.57 -21.46 -28.72
N LEU A 190 26.91 -21.58 -27.44
CA LEU A 190 27.55 -20.52 -26.67
C LEU A 190 28.98 -20.94 -26.27
N PRO A 191 29.94 -20.00 -26.30
CA PRO A 191 31.26 -20.19 -25.70
C PRO A 191 31.21 -20.56 -24.21
N ASP A 192 32.17 -21.37 -23.75
CA ASP A 192 32.21 -21.94 -22.40
C ASP A 192 32.35 -20.90 -21.28
N ASP A 193 32.93 -19.74 -21.59
CA ASP A 193 33.07 -18.62 -20.66
C ASP A 193 31.71 -18.01 -20.27
N LEU A 194 30.71 -18.08 -21.16
CA LEU A 194 29.36 -17.59 -20.90
C LEU A 194 28.49 -18.59 -20.12
N THR A 195 28.84 -19.87 -20.12
CA THR A 195 28.01 -20.96 -19.56
C THR A 195 28.53 -21.47 -18.21
N THR A 196 29.85 -21.58 -18.03
CA THR A 196 30.47 -22.23 -16.86
C THR A 196 30.49 -21.32 -15.63
N ALA A 197 30.65 -20.01 -15.80
CA ALA A 197 30.80 -19.03 -14.71
C ALA A 197 29.83 -17.84 -14.83
N SER A 198 28.58 -18.08 -15.24
CA SER A 198 27.64 -16.98 -15.49
C SER A 198 27.22 -16.26 -14.21
N PRO A 199 27.34 -14.91 -14.13
CA PRO A 199 26.85 -14.13 -12.99
C PRO A 199 25.32 -14.12 -12.86
N LEU A 200 24.60 -14.65 -13.86
CA LEU A 200 23.14 -14.76 -13.88
C LEU A 200 22.59 -15.90 -13.01
N GLY A 201 23.45 -16.84 -12.59
CA GLY A 201 23.09 -17.99 -11.76
C GLY A 201 23.25 -19.33 -12.48
N PRO A 202 22.88 -20.45 -11.82
CA PRO A 202 23.07 -21.79 -12.36
C PRO A 202 22.15 -22.05 -13.57
N GLY A 203 22.74 -22.41 -14.71
CA GLY A 203 22.05 -22.84 -15.92
C GLY A 203 22.30 -21.97 -17.15
N HIS A 204 21.71 -22.37 -18.29
CA HIS A 204 21.92 -21.69 -19.57
C HIS A 204 21.47 -20.21 -19.52
N PRO A 205 22.34 -19.24 -19.85
CA PRO A 205 22.06 -17.81 -19.64
C PRO A 205 20.81 -17.33 -20.39
N ILE A 206 20.61 -17.76 -21.63
CA ILE A 206 19.40 -17.44 -22.42
C ILE A 206 18.13 -17.95 -21.73
N ARG A 207 18.13 -19.14 -21.11
CA ARG A 207 16.97 -19.68 -20.39
C ARG A 207 16.65 -18.86 -19.14
N ILE A 208 17.68 -18.39 -18.43
CA ILE A 208 17.51 -17.53 -17.26
C ILE A 208 16.87 -16.20 -17.67
N LEU A 209 17.35 -15.59 -18.75
CA LEU A 209 16.79 -14.34 -19.28
C LEU A 209 15.33 -14.49 -19.73
N ILE A 210 15.00 -15.56 -20.46
CA ILE A 210 13.61 -15.85 -20.85
C ILE A 210 12.74 -16.00 -19.60
N ARG A 211 13.16 -16.80 -18.61
CA ARG A 211 12.40 -17.00 -17.38
C ARG A 211 12.17 -15.69 -16.62
N ASN A 212 13.20 -14.85 -16.52
CA ASN A 212 13.10 -13.56 -15.82
C ASN A 212 12.19 -12.58 -16.56
N ALA A 213 12.21 -12.57 -17.90
CA ALA A 213 11.32 -11.74 -18.71
C ALA A 213 9.84 -12.14 -18.51
N PHE A 214 9.51 -13.43 -18.59
CA PHE A 214 8.14 -13.90 -18.35
C PHE A 214 7.68 -13.68 -16.91
N ARG A 215 8.57 -13.80 -15.92
CA ARG A 215 8.26 -13.47 -14.52
C ARG A 215 7.97 -11.98 -14.33
N ARG A 216 8.74 -11.10 -14.99
CA ARG A 216 8.53 -9.65 -14.94
C ARG A 216 7.15 -9.28 -15.50
N ASN A 217 6.76 -9.93 -16.59
CA ASN A 217 5.51 -9.65 -17.29
C ASN A 217 4.31 -10.47 -16.77
N ARG A 218 4.47 -11.25 -15.69
CA ARG A 218 3.41 -12.14 -15.17
C ARG A 218 2.14 -11.38 -14.75
N ARG A 219 2.30 -10.12 -14.34
CA ARG A 219 1.21 -9.25 -13.87
C ARG A 219 0.70 -8.31 -14.97
N ASP A 220 1.22 -8.42 -16.20
CA ASP A 220 0.75 -7.60 -17.31
C ASP A 220 -0.64 -8.12 -17.74
N THR A 221 -1.70 -7.40 -17.36
CA THR A 221 -3.09 -7.72 -17.72
C THR A 221 -3.60 -6.88 -18.90
N SER A 222 -2.94 -5.77 -19.22
CA SER A 222 -3.33 -4.90 -20.34
C SER A 222 -3.10 -5.59 -21.69
N ALA A 223 -4.15 -5.69 -22.50
CA ALA A 223 -4.06 -6.26 -23.85
C ALA A 223 -2.95 -5.60 -24.71
N ARG A 224 -2.74 -4.29 -24.58
CA ARG A 224 -1.68 -3.58 -25.30
C ARG A 224 -0.28 -4.04 -24.88
N LEU A 225 -0.05 -4.17 -23.57
CA LEU A 225 1.24 -4.64 -23.03
C LEU A 225 1.47 -6.12 -23.36
N VAL A 226 0.44 -6.95 -23.25
CA VAL A 226 0.50 -8.38 -23.57
C VAL A 226 0.77 -8.60 -25.05
N VAL A 227 0.05 -7.93 -25.95
CA VAL A 227 0.26 -8.05 -27.40
C VAL A 227 1.65 -7.53 -27.79
N SER A 228 2.10 -6.41 -27.22
CA SER A 228 3.45 -5.88 -27.44
C SER A 228 4.54 -6.85 -26.96
N ALA A 229 4.40 -7.40 -25.75
CA ALA A 229 5.33 -8.36 -25.18
C ALA A 229 5.35 -9.67 -25.97
N LEU A 230 4.20 -10.19 -26.40
CA LEU A 230 4.10 -11.36 -27.26
C LEU A 230 4.76 -11.11 -28.61
N LYS A 231 4.50 -9.96 -29.26
CA LYS A 231 5.14 -9.58 -30.53
C LYS A 231 6.66 -9.55 -30.40
N ASN A 232 7.17 -9.02 -29.29
CA ASN A 232 8.61 -9.07 -29.00
C ASN A 232 9.11 -10.50 -28.76
N GLY A 233 8.35 -11.33 -28.04
CA GLY A 233 8.69 -12.74 -27.82
C GLY A 233 8.78 -13.54 -29.12
N TYR A 234 7.86 -13.32 -30.07
CA TYR A 234 7.93 -13.95 -31.41
C TYR A 234 9.11 -13.44 -32.24
N ARG A 235 9.49 -12.15 -32.12
CA ARG A 235 10.74 -11.64 -32.72
C ARG A 235 11.97 -12.34 -32.15
N TYR A 236 12.03 -12.51 -30.83
CA TYR A 236 13.12 -13.26 -30.19
C TYR A 236 13.12 -14.74 -30.59
N LEU A 237 11.95 -15.33 -30.84
CA LEU A 237 11.87 -16.70 -31.36
C LEU A 237 12.54 -16.81 -32.73
N SER A 238 12.25 -15.88 -33.65
CA SER A 238 12.90 -15.83 -34.97
C SER A 238 14.40 -15.51 -34.90
N LEU A 239 14.81 -14.67 -33.95
CA LEU A 239 16.22 -14.32 -33.75
C LEU A 239 17.01 -15.53 -33.23
N LEU A 240 16.50 -16.21 -32.19
CA LEU A 240 17.14 -17.38 -31.61
C LEU A 240 17.14 -18.57 -32.57
N SER A 241 16.18 -18.67 -33.49
CA SER A 241 16.16 -19.76 -34.48
C SER A 241 17.24 -19.55 -35.53
N ARG A 242 17.49 -18.31 -35.94
CA ARG A 242 18.56 -17.96 -36.88
C ARG A 242 19.92 -18.08 -36.21
N ALA A 243 20.04 -17.56 -34.98
CA ALA A 243 21.26 -17.67 -34.17
C ALA A 243 21.64 -19.10 -33.76
N ALA A 244 20.81 -20.11 -34.05
CA ALA A 244 21.21 -21.51 -33.88
C ALA A 244 22.37 -21.89 -34.81
N ASP A 245 22.45 -21.25 -35.98
CA ASP A 245 23.53 -21.45 -36.95
C ASP A 245 24.64 -20.40 -36.73
N PRO A 246 25.88 -20.79 -36.38
CA PRO A 246 26.99 -19.87 -36.10
C PRO A 246 27.41 -18.99 -37.28
N SER A 247 27.07 -19.38 -38.51
CA SER A 247 27.37 -18.64 -39.74
C SER A 247 26.47 -17.43 -39.95
N THR A 248 25.38 -17.34 -39.21
CA THR A 248 24.41 -16.25 -39.33
C THR A 248 24.88 -15.01 -38.57
N PRO A 249 24.55 -13.78 -39.04
CA PRO A 249 24.92 -12.54 -38.33
C PRO A 249 24.20 -12.38 -36.98
N GLU A 250 23.11 -13.13 -36.74
CA GLU A 250 22.38 -13.08 -35.47
C GLU A 250 23.12 -13.79 -34.33
N HIS A 251 23.92 -14.81 -34.61
CA HIS A 251 24.71 -15.53 -33.60
C HIS A 251 25.72 -14.64 -32.85
N PRO A 252 26.64 -13.91 -33.52
CA PRO A 252 27.57 -13.02 -32.82
C PRO A 252 26.85 -11.88 -32.08
N ALA A 253 25.72 -11.39 -32.60
CA ALA A 253 24.91 -10.39 -31.91
C ALA A 253 24.36 -10.90 -30.56
N VAL A 254 23.90 -12.16 -30.50
CA VAL A 254 23.47 -12.80 -29.24
C VAL A 254 24.64 -12.95 -28.27
N VAL A 255 25.81 -13.38 -28.75
CA VAL A 255 27.00 -13.56 -27.91
C VAL A 255 27.47 -12.23 -27.32
N THR A 256 27.54 -11.17 -28.13
CA THR A 256 27.90 -9.81 -27.67
C THR A 256 26.92 -9.30 -26.62
N PHE A 257 25.61 -9.42 -26.88
CA PHE A 257 24.58 -9.03 -25.92
C PHE A 257 24.72 -9.78 -24.58
N LEU A 258 25.01 -11.09 -24.63
CA LEU A 258 25.20 -11.88 -23.41
C LEU A 258 26.43 -11.41 -22.62
N ARG A 259 27.55 -11.08 -23.28
CA ARG A 259 28.74 -10.54 -22.62
C ARG A 259 28.45 -9.19 -21.95
N GLU A 260 27.85 -8.25 -22.68
CA GLU A 260 27.47 -6.94 -22.15
C GLU A 260 26.50 -7.04 -20.97
N ASN A 261 25.51 -7.93 -21.08
CA ASN A 261 24.55 -8.15 -20.01
C ASN A 261 25.18 -8.81 -18.77
N GLN A 262 26.10 -9.75 -18.95
CA GLN A 262 26.83 -10.36 -17.83
C GLN A 262 27.71 -9.31 -17.12
N ALA A 263 28.44 -8.47 -17.85
CA ALA A 263 29.22 -7.36 -17.28
C ALA A 263 28.33 -6.40 -16.48
N ARG A 264 27.21 -5.96 -17.05
CA ARG A 264 26.24 -5.09 -16.36
C ARG A 264 25.70 -5.72 -15.06
N VAL A 265 25.45 -7.02 -15.04
CA VAL A 265 24.97 -7.72 -13.84
C VAL A 265 26.05 -7.77 -12.75
N VAL A 266 27.32 -7.91 -13.13
CA VAL A 266 28.45 -7.84 -12.19
C VAL A 266 28.52 -6.44 -11.56
N ASP A 267 28.40 -5.38 -12.36
CA ASP A 267 28.42 -3.99 -11.86
C ASP A 267 27.26 -3.72 -10.88
N ILE A 268 26.04 -4.16 -11.23
CA ILE A 268 24.86 -4.03 -10.36
C ILE A 268 25.08 -4.77 -9.03
N LYS A 269 25.64 -6.00 -9.09
CA LYS A 269 25.94 -6.78 -7.88
C LYS A 269 27.02 -6.12 -7.03
N ALA A 270 28.06 -5.57 -7.66
CA ALA A 270 29.13 -4.85 -6.97
C ALA A 270 28.61 -3.58 -6.29
N ALA A 271 27.78 -2.78 -6.98
CA ALA A 271 27.15 -1.59 -6.41
C ALA A 271 26.20 -1.93 -5.25
N ALA A 272 25.44 -3.03 -5.36
CA ALA A 272 24.58 -3.52 -4.29
C ALA A 272 25.40 -3.98 -3.07
N ALA A 273 26.53 -4.68 -3.28
CA ALA A 273 27.43 -5.09 -2.22
C ALA A 273 28.10 -3.90 -1.53
N ALA A 274 28.57 -2.91 -2.28
CA ALA A 274 29.13 -1.66 -1.74
C ALA A 274 28.09 -0.89 -0.92
N SER A 275 26.85 -0.80 -1.41
CA SER A 275 25.74 -0.19 -0.67
C SER A 275 25.35 -0.98 0.58
N ALA A 276 25.50 -2.31 0.57
CA ALA A 276 25.25 -3.14 1.74
C ALA A 276 26.35 -2.99 2.79
N ALA A 277 27.61 -2.86 2.37
CA ALA A 277 28.75 -2.67 3.26
C ALA A 277 28.71 -1.33 4.01
N THR A 278 28.09 -0.29 3.44
CA THR A 278 27.90 1.02 4.10
C THR A 278 26.69 1.08 5.02
N ARG A 279 25.80 0.08 5.00
CA ARG A 279 24.66 0.04 5.93
C ARG A 279 25.15 -0.27 7.33
N ILE A 280 24.68 0.51 8.30
CA ILE A 280 24.92 0.23 9.73
C ILE A 280 24.35 -1.16 10.03
N SER A 281 25.24 -2.10 10.37
CA SER A 281 24.84 -3.45 10.75
C SER A 281 23.94 -3.41 11.97
N THR A 282 22.84 -4.15 11.91
CA THR A 282 21.98 -4.42 13.08
C THR A 282 22.47 -5.62 13.88
N ALA A 283 23.55 -6.28 13.45
CA ALA A 283 24.12 -7.41 14.17
C ALA A 283 24.65 -6.94 15.54
N PRO A 284 24.55 -7.78 16.59
CA PRO A 284 25.19 -7.52 17.87
C PRO A 284 26.69 -7.29 17.66
N ILE A 285 27.23 -6.23 18.26
CA ILE A 285 28.67 -5.97 18.25
C ILE A 285 29.29 -6.93 19.27
N PRO A 286 30.19 -7.85 18.87
CA PRO A 286 30.63 -8.98 19.69
C PRO A 286 31.25 -8.60 21.05
N ASP A 287 31.78 -7.38 21.20
CA ASP A 287 32.42 -6.92 22.45
C ASP A 287 31.62 -5.85 23.21
N ARG A 288 30.38 -5.56 22.78
CA ARG A 288 29.59 -4.51 23.40
C ARG A 288 28.81 -5.05 24.60
N VAL A 289 29.25 -4.67 25.80
CA VAL A 289 28.52 -4.93 27.04
C VAL A 289 27.16 -4.20 27.00
N PRO A 290 26.03 -4.90 27.16
CA PRO A 290 24.71 -4.27 27.18
C PRO A 290 24.52 -3.45 28.46
N LEU A 291 23.75 -2.36 28.37
CA LEU A 291 23.44 -1.49 29.51
C LEU A 291 22.72 -2.24 30.65
N LEU A 292 21.85 -3.17 30.27
CA LEU A 292 21.07 -4.02 31.17
C LEU A 292 21.32 -5.49 30.79
N THR A 293 21.49 -6.33 31.80
CA THR A 293 21.55 -7.80 31.65
C THR A 293 20.31 -8.42 32.27
N LYS A 294 19.71 -9.40 31.57
CA LYS A 294 18.58 -10.16 32.11
C LYS A 294 19.15 -11.19 33.09
N ILE A 295 18.81 -11.09 34.37
CA ILE A 295 19.27 -11.99 35.43
C ILE A 295 18.26 -13.08 35.76
N SER A 296 16.97 -12.83 35.47
CA SER A 296 15.94 -13.85 35.60
C SER A 296 16.14 -14.98 34.58
N PRO A 297 15.88 -16.24 34.94
CA PRO A 297 15.94 -17.35 33.99
C PRO A 297 15.00 -17.14 32.79
N PRO A 298 15.25 -17.81 31.65
CA PRO A 298 14.43 -17.66 30.44
C PRO A 298 12.93 -17.88 30.69
N ASP A 299 12.59 -18.84 31.55
CA ASP A 299 11.21 -19.27 31.85
C ASP A 299 10.57 -18.53 33.02
N ALA A 300 11.22 -17.49 33.56
CA ALA A 300 10.63 -16.69 34.63
C ALA A 300 9.38 -15.95 34.11
N ALA A 301 8.27 -16.08 34.86
CA ALA A 301 7.03 -15.39 34.55
C ALA A 301 7.19 -13.86 34.47
N VAL A 302 8.01 -13.28 35.35
CA VAL A 302 8.33 -11.84 35.33
C VAL A 302 9.82 -11.65 35.09
N PRO A 303 10.23 -10.93 34.03
CA PRO A 303 11.64 -10.69 33.75
C PRO A 303 12.24 -9.74 34.78
N VAL A 304 13.51 -9.96 35.13
CA VAL A 304 14.29 -9.07 36.00
C VAL A 304 15.59 -8.71 35.32
N TYR A 305 15.91 -7.42 35.34
CA TYR A 305 17.12 -6.86 34.75
C TYR A 305 18.00 -6.24 35.83
N ALA A 306 19.31 -6.39 35.68
CA ALA A 306 20.30 -5.69 36.47
C ALA A 306 21.10 -4.71 35.59
N PRO A 307 21.48 -3.54 36.12
CA PRO A 307 22.46 -2.67 35.49
C PRO A 307 23.83 -3.35 35.40
N THR A 308 24.51 -3.25 34.27
CA THR A 308 25.78 -3.97 34.11
C THR A 308 26.99 -3.20 34.64
N ASN A 309 27.03 -1.87 34.57
CA ASN A 309 28.19 -1.04 34.95
C ASN A 309 27.86 0.41 35.43
N PRO A 310 26.89 0.67 36.33
CA PRO A 310 26.79 1.98 37.00
C PRO A 310 27.67 2.04 38.27
N PRO A 311 28.11 3.23 38.70
CA PRO A 311 28.01 4.52 38.03
C PRO A 311 29.13 4.74 36.98
N ARG A 312 28.87 5.55 35.95
CA ARG A 312 29.87 5.87 34.91
C ARG A 312 31.09 6.58 35.52
N PRO A 313 32.34 6.32 35.07
CA PRO A 313 33.50 7.06 35.56
C PRO A 313 33.46 8.53 35.10
N LEU A 314 34.12 9.43 35.86
CA LEU A 314 34.18 10.86 35.55
C LEU A 314 34.78 11.16 34.16
N SER A 315 35.68 10.31 33.67
CA SER A 315 36.27 10.40 32.32
C SER A 315 35.25 10.26 31.18
N ALA A 316 34.05 9.73 31.45
CA ALA A 316 32.98 9.61 30.46
C ALA A 316 32.23 10.93 30.19
N PHE A 317 32.47 11.96 31.02
CA PHE A 317 31.81 13.26 30.98
C PHE A 317 32.73 14.34 30.39
N PRO A 318 32.31 15.07 29.35
CA PRO A 318 33.16 16.10 28.71
C PRO A 318 33.56 17.26 29.64
N SER A 319 32.72 17.58 30.62
CA SER A 319 32.90 18.74 31.52
C SER A 319 33.55 18.37 32.86
N SER A 320 34.00 17.13 33.04
CA SER A 320 34.51 16.63 34.34
C SER A 320 33.54 16.86 35.53
N ILE A 321 32.26 17.06 35.21
CA ILE A 321 31.14 17.19 36.15
C ILE A 321 30.13 16.12 35.74
N ARG A 322 29.76 15.26 36.69
CA ARG A 322 28.75 14.24 36.48
C ARG A 322 27.39 14.88 36.25
N THR A 323 26.75 14.48 35.16
CA THR A 323 25.37 14.85 34.86
C THR A 323 24.53 13.59 34.80
N PRO A 324 23.71 13.32 35.84
CA PRO A 324 22.88 12.14 35.89
C PRO A 324 21.95 12.04 34.66
N PRO A 325 21.73 10.84 34.10
CA PRO A 325 20.89 10.67 32.94
C PRO A 325 19.42 10.92 33.29
N THR A 326 18.64 11.32 32.28
CA THR A 326 17.18 11.47 32.43
C THR A 326 16.48 10.25 31.88
N MET A 327 15.53 9.71 32.63
CA MET A 327 14.66 8.63 32.17
C MET A 327 13.39 9.21 31.56
N GLY A 328 12.93 8.61 30.46
CA GLY A 328 11.63 8.92 29.88
C GLY A 328 10.96 7.65 29.35
N ALA A 329 9.69 7.77 29.00
CA ALA A 329 8.94 6.72 28.34
C ALA A 329 8.21 7.30 27.12
N THR A 330 8.15 6.51 26.04
CA THR A 330 7.35 6.85 24.84
C THR A 330 6.46 5.65 24.53
N LEU A 331 5.14 5.83 24.67
CA LEU A 331 4.15 4.75 24.53
C LEU A 331 4.50 3.50 25.37
N GLY A 332 5.00 3.73 26.60
CA GLY A 332 5.42 2.68 27.53
C GLY A 332 6.83 2.12 27.31
N VAL A 333 7.54 2.49 26.22
CA VAL A 333 8.94 2.08 26.00
C VAL A 333 9.88 2.94 26.85
N PRO A 334 10.54 2.39 27.89
CA PRO A 334 11.46 3.15 28.72
C PRO A 334 12.78 3.37 28.00
N PHE A 335 13.39 4.54 28.22
CA PHE A 335 14.73 4.82 27.73
C PHE A 335 15.49 5.77 28.66
N LEU A 336 16.81 5.64 28.65
CA LEU A 336 17.72 6.56 29.30
C LEU A 336 18.32 7.53 28.28
N ARG A 337 18.25 8.81 28.58
CA ARG A 337 18.88 9.89 27.82
C ARG A 337 20.15 10.31 28.54
N LEU A 338 21.27 9.78 28.05
CA LEU A 338 22.60 9.97 28.64
C LEU A 338 23.22 11.35 28.38
N ARG A 339 22.78 12.05 27.31
CA ARG A 339 23.30 13.37 26.89
C ARG A 339 22.18 14.21 26.24
N LYS A 340 22.34 15.54 26.24
CA LYS A 340 21.48 16.50 25.51
C LYS A 340 22.30 17.17 24.39
N PRO A 341 21.74 17.40 23.18
CA PRO A 341 20.41 16.97 22.72
C PRO A 341 20.31 15.44 22.55
N GLN A 342 19.10 14.90 22.45
CA GLN A 342 18.90 13.45 22.29
C GLN A 342 19.55 12.96 20.99
N PRO A 343 20.30 11.84 20.99
CA PRO A 343 20.88 11.30 19.77
C PRO A 343 19.80 10.94 18.74
N ARG A 344 19.96 11.39 17.48
CA ARG A 344 18.99 11.08 16.39
C ARG A 344 18.77 9.59 16.20
N PHE A 345 19.80 8.77 16.41
CA PHE A 345 19.70 7.31 16.39
C PHE A 345 18.72 6.79 17.45
N LEU A 346 18.81 7.28 18.69
CA LEU A 346 17.91 6.88 19.77
C LEU A 346 16.46 7.31 19.43
N SER A 347 16.25 8.56 19.00
CA SER A 347 14.92 9.04 18.61
C SER A 347 14.30 8.20 17.49
N ARG A 348 15.10 7.80 16.48
CA ARG A 348 14.65 6.92 15.39
C ARG A 348 14.21 5.54 15.90
N ILE A 349 14.99 4.92 16.79
CA ILE A 349 14.66 3.61 17.36
C ILE A 349 13.41 3.69 18.25
N LEU A 350 13.29 4.74 19.07
CA LEU A 350 12.12 4.96 19.90
C LEU A 350 10.86 5.14 19.06
N ARG A 351 10.94 5.95 18.00
CA ARG A 351 9.83 6.11 17.06
C ARG A 351 9.44 4.78 16.43
N GLN A 352 10.41 4.03 15.91
CA GLN A 352 10.15 2.72 15.28
C GLN A 352 9.51 1.71 16.25
N LYS A 353 9.97 1.67 17.51
CA LYS A 353 9.36 0.81 18.54
C LYS A 353 7.95 1.29 18.90
N SER A 354 7.76 2.59 19.07
CA SER A 354 6.46 3.20 19.37
C SER A 354 5.45 2.96 18.26
N GLU A 355 5.83 3.12 16.99
CA GLU A 355 4.97 2.87 15.82
C GLU A 355 4.55 1.40 15.75
N ARG A 356 5.49 0.47 15.92
CA ARG A 356 5.19 -0.98 15.94
C ARG A 356 4.23 -1.36 17.06
N ARG A 357 4.43 -0.77 18.24
CA ARG A 357 3.55 -0.99 19.39
C ARG A 357 2.17 -0.38 19.17
N ALA A 358 2.10 0.86 18.68
CA ALA A 358 0.85 1.52 18.34
C ALA A 358 0.04 0.69 17.34
N ALA A 359 0.68 0.18 16.28
CA ALA A 359 0.03 -0.69 15.30
C ALA A 359 -0.50 -1.99 15.94
N ARG A 360 0.28 -2.64 16.81
CA ARG A 360 -0.17 -3.85 17.51
C ARG A 360 -1.37 -3.57 18.42
N LEU A 361 -1.33 -2.48 19.19
CA LEU A 361 -2.41 -2.08 20.08
C LEU A 361 -3.68 -1.68 19.29
N ALA A 362 -3.52 -1.01 18.15
CA ALA A 362 -4.62 -0.70 17.25
C ALA A 362 -5.28 -1.98 16.71
N ASN A 363 -4.48 -2.92 16.18
CA ASN A 363 -5.00 -4.20 15.69
C ASN A 363 -5.71 -4.98 16.80
N LEU A 364 -5.16 -5.02 18.02
CA LEU A 364 -5.82 -5.69 19.14
C LEU A 364 -7.12 -5.00 19.52
N GLY A 365 -7.16 -3.66 19.52
CA GLY A 365 -8.36 -2.88 19.80
C GLY A 365 -9.46 -3.10 18.76
N GLU A 366 -9.09 -3.15 17.48
CA GLU A 366 -10.00 -3.45 16.36
C GLU A 366 -10.59 -4.86 16.48
N MET A 367 -9.75 -5.87 16.76
CA MET A 367 -10.19 -7.25 16.96
C MET A 367 -11.12 -7.40 18.17
N LEU A 368 -10.83 -6.71 19.28
CA LEU A 368 -11.66 -6.75 20.49
C LEU A 368 -12.97 -5.96 20.35
N GLY A 369 -13.02 -4.98 19.44
CA GLY A 369 -14.20 -4.16 19.16
C GLY A 369 -15.12 -4.84 18.15
N GLU A 370 -15.00 -4.44 16.88
CA GLU A 370 -15.90 -4.85 15.79
C GLU A 370 -15.51 -6.23 15.21
N GLY A 371 -14.23 -6.60 15.25
CA GLY A 371 -13.74 -7.82 14.59
C GLY A 371 -14.35 -9.13 15.13
N MET A 372 -14.78 -9.16 16.40
CA MET A 372 -15.48 -10.32 16.97
C MET A 372 -16.92 -10.45 16.47
N GLU A 373 -17.64 -9.33 16.30
CA GLU A 373 -19.01 -9.33 15.79
C GLU A 373 -19.02 -9.70 14.31
N GLU A 374 -18.09 -9.15 13.53
CA GLU A 374 -17.89 -9.50 12.13
C GLU A 374 -17.57 -10.98 11.96
N ALA A 375 -16.68 -11.52 12.81
CA ALA A 375 -16.33 -12.93 12.75
C ALA A 375 -17.50 -13.86 13.10
N GLU A 376 -18.37 -13.45 14.03
CA GLU A 376 -19.62 -14.16 14.29
C GLU A 376 -20.61 -14.06 13.12
N GLY A 377 -20.69 -12.91 12.48
CA GLY A 377 -21.52 -12.68 11.31
C GLY A 377 -21.11 -13.56 10.13
N GLU A 378 -19.80 -13.64 9.87
CA GLU A 378 -19.22 -14.47 8.81
C GLU A 378 -19.50 -15.95 9.06
N ASP A 379 -19.22 -16.46 10.26
CA ASP A 379 -19.49 -17.86 10.61
C ASP A 379 -20.99 -18.21 10.44
N ARG A 380 -21.90 -17.28 10.78
CA ARG A 380 -23.34 -17.46 10.57
C ARG A 380 -23.71 -17.47 9.08
N TRP A 381 -23.07 -16.62 8.29
CA TRP A 381 -23.29 -16.52 6.86
C TRP A 381 -22.79 -17.78 6.14
N GLU A 382 -21.56 -18.24 6.44
CA GLU A 382 -20.99 -19.49 5.92
C GLU A 382 -21.90 -20.67 6.23
N GLU A 383 -22.43 -20.76 7.46
CA GLU A 383 -23.38 -21.81 7.83
C GLU A 383 -24.72 -21.69 7.08
N ALA A 384 -25.18 -20.49 6.77
CA ALA A 384 -26.38 -20.28 5.95
C ALA A 384 -26.14 -20.71 4.50
N VAL A 385 -24.99 -20.35 3.91
CA VAL A 385 -24.58 -20.75 2.56
C VAL A 385 -24.43 -22.27 2.49
N ARG A 386 -23.78 -22.87 3.49
CA ARG A 386 -23.63 -24.33 3.59
C ARG A 386 -24.99 -25.04 3.59
N ARG A 387 -25.97 -24.52 4.34
CA ARG A 387 -27.34 -25.05 4.36
C ARG A 387 -28.05 -24.90 3.01
N LEU A 388 -27.83 -23.81 2.30
CA LEU A 388 -28.38 -23.60 0.95
C LEU A 388 -27.76 -24.56 -0.07
N MET A 389 -26.42 -24.73 -0.06
CA MET A 389 -25.72 -25.66 -0.94
C MET A 389 -26.23 -27.10 -0.79
N VAL A 390 -26.46 -27.56 0.45
CA VAL A 390 -27.06 -28.88 0.70
C VAL A 390 -28.47 -28.97 0.10
N ARG A 391 -29.29 -27.92 0.26
CA ARG A 391 -30.66 -27.87 -0.28
C ARG A 391 -30.68 -27.93 -1.80
N GLU A 392 -29.71 -27.30 -2.46
CA GLU A 392 -29.58 -27.27 -3.92
C GLU A 392 -28.87 -28.52 -4.50
N GLY A 393 -28.46 -29.46 -3.63
CA GLY A 393 -27.89 -30.75 -4.04
C GLY A 393 -26.36 -30.79 -4.09
N ASP A 394 -25.65 -29.71 -3.71
CA ASP A 394 -24.19 -29.68 -3.61
C ASP A 394 -23.69 -30.02 -2.20
N ALA A 395 -23.93 -31.26 -1.77
CA ALA A 395 -23.47 -31.74 -0.48
C ALA A 395 -21.93 -31.84 -0.38
N LYS A 396 -21.22 -31.94 -1.51
CA LYS A 396 -19.76 -32.06 -1.55
C LYS A 396 -19.10 -30.70 -1.33
N GLY A 397 -19.60 -29.64 -1.98
CA GLY A 397 -19.17 -28.25 -1.75
C GLY A 397 -19.43 -27.81 -0.31
N ALA A 398 -20.63 -28.09 0.21
CA ALA A 398 -20.99 -27.79 1.59
C ALA A 398 -20.06 -28.45 2.62
N ARG A 399 -19.62 -29.68 2.37
CA ARG A 399 -18.68 -30.38 3.26
C ARG A 399 -17.27 -29.81 3.19
N ALA A 400 -16.81 -29.44 2.00
CA ALA A 400 -15.47 -28.84 1.82
C ALA A 400 -15.36 -27.47 2.52
N MET A 401 -16.43 -26.68 2.51
CA MET A 401 -16.46 -25.37 3.18
C MET A 401 -16.39 -25.45 4.71
N GLY A 402 -16.95 -26.52 5.32
CA GLY A 402 -16.99 -26.67 6.78
C GLY A 402 -15.74 -27.30 7.42
N ASP A 403 -14.70 -27.62 6.65
CA ASP A 403 -13.49 -28.31 7.16
C ASP A 403 -12.45 -27.31 7.72
N GLU A 404 -12.54 -26.04 7.32
CA GLU A 404 -11.75 -24.96 7.88
C GLU A 404 -12.50 -24.40 9.10
N GLY A 405 -11.92 -24.49 10.30
CA GLY A 405 -12.60 -24.02 11.51
C GLY A 405 -12.99 -22.53 11.42
N GLY A 406 -14.15 -22.17 11.99
CA GLY A 406 -14.75 -20.84 11.83
C GLY A 406 -13.83 -19.65 12.16
N TYR A 407 -14.10 -18.54 11.50
CA TYR A 407 -13.38 -17.29 11.62
C TYR A 407 -13.41 -16.75 13.05
N GLN A 408 -14.52 -16.92 13.79
CA GLN A 408 -14.60 -16.51 15.20
C GLN A 408 -13.54 -17.23 16.06
N LYS A 409 -13.28 -18.51 15.79
CA LYS A 409 -12.28 -19.30 16.52
C LYS A 409 -10.87 -18.81 16.24
N THR A 410 -10.56 -18.53 14.98
CA THR A 410 -9.23 -18.01 14.59
C THR A 410 -9.01 -16.60 15.17
N MET A 411 -10.05 -15.76 15.14
CA MET A 411 -10.04 -14.42 15.75
C MET A 411 -9.78 -14.48 17.27
N ARG A 412 -10.49 -15.34 18.01
CA ARG A 412 -10.24 -15.55 19.45
C ARG A 412 -8.80 -16.00 19.72
N GLY A 413 -8.26 -16.87 18.87
CA GLY A 413 -6.86 -17.30 18.94
C GLY A 413 -5.88 -16.14 18.73
N ALA A 414 -6.15 -15.29 17.74
CA ALA A 414 -5.34 -14.12 17.44
C ALA A 414 -5.37 -13.09 18.57
N ILE A 415 -6.56 -12.79 19.10
CA ILE A 415 -6.75 -11.91 20.26
C ILE A 415 -5.94 -12.43 21.45
N LYS A 416 -6.11 -13.71 21.79
CA LYS A 416 -5.38 -14.32 22.91
C LYS A 416 -3.87 -14.18 22.74
N TYR A 417 -3.35 -14.55 21.57
CA TYR A 417 -1.92 -14.44 21.26
C TYR A 417 -1.42 -13.00 21.37
N LEU A 418 -2.15 -12.03 20.79
CA LEU A 418 -1.75 -10.62 20.82
C LEU A 418 -1.85 -10.01 22.22
N SER A 419 -2.84 -10.39 23.02
CA SER A 419 -2.97 -9.99 24.42
C SER A 419 -1.79 -10.51 25.24
N GLU A 420 -1.48 -11.81 25.16
CA GLU A 420 -0.34 -12.43 25.85
C GLU A 420 0.99 -11.79 25.44
N LEU A 421 1.20 -11.58 24.14
CA LEU A 421 2.40 -10.93 23.62
C LEU A 421 2.52 -9.47 24.09
N THR A 422 1.41 -8.73 24.11
CA THR A 422 1.38 -7.33 24.55
C THR A 422 1.67 -7.20 26.04
N GLU A 423 1.18 -8.15 26.83
CA GLU A 423 1.39 -8.20 28.27
C GLU A 423 2.84 -8.58 28.61
N ALA A 424 3.39 -9.60 27.98
CA ALA A 424 4.80 -9.97 28.14
C ALA A 424 5.73 -8.82 27.73
N GLU A 425 5.41 -8.08 26.65
CA GLU A 425 6.15 -6.88 26.26
C GLU A 425 6.06 -5.78 27.32
N ARG A 426 4.87 -5.55 27.90
CA ARG A 426 4.64 -4.55 28.95
C ARG A 426 5.48 -4.87 30.20
N GLU A 427 5.50 -6.13 30.63
CA GLU A 427 6.28 -6.58 31.79
C GLU A 427 7.78 -6.46 31.55
N ASP A 428 8.28 -6.85 30.37
CA ASP A 428 9.68 -6.66 29.99
C ASP A 428 10.08 -5.18 30.01
N MET A 429 9.22 -4.30 29.50
CA MET A 429 9.44 -2.85 29.54
C MET A 429 9.46 -2.32 30.97
N LEU A 430 8.52 -2.72 31.82
CA LEU A 430 8.54 -2.30 33.23
C LEU A 430 9.80 -2.77 33.96
N ALA A 431 10.22 -4.01 33.74
CA ALA A 431 11.43 -4.55 34.36
C ALA A 431 12.69 -3.80 33.91
N ARG A 432 12.82 -3.52 32.61
CA ARG A 432 13.89 -2.67 32.09
C ARG A 432 13.83 -1.26 32.66
N GLY A 433 12.63 -0.70 32.78
CA GLY A 433 12.40 0.62 33.35
C GLY A 433 12.89 0.71 34.79
N LYS A 434 12.56 -0.28 35.63
CA LYS A 434 13.05 -0.38 37.01
C LYS A 434 14.59 -0.43 37.07
N ALA A 435 15.22 -1.26 36.24
CA ALA A 435 16.67 -1.34 36.18
C ALA A 435 17.33 -0.06 35.66
N MET A 436 16.72 0.61 34.67
CA MET A 436 17.17 1.94 34.21
C MET A 436 17.06 3.00 35.32
N TRP A 437 16.00 2.94 36.13
CA TRP A 437 15.82 3.87 37.24
C TRP A 437 16.90 3.72 38.31
N GLN A 438 17.31 2.49 38.61
CA GLN A 438 18.44 2.22 39.52
C GLN A 438 19.74 2.91 39.04
N ILE A 439 19.99 2.95 37.74
CA ILE A 439 21.15 3.67 37.18
C ILE A 439 21.05 5.18 37.45
N VAL A 440 19.86 5.76 37.30
CA VAL A 440 19.63 7.19 37.55
C VAL A 440 19.87 7.52 39.02
N LEU A 441 19.35 6.69 39.93
CA LEU A 441 19.54 6.86 41.37
C LEU A 441 21.02 6.80 41.75
N ALA A 442 21.72 5.75 41.32
CA ALA A 442 23.15 5.58 41.62
C ALA A 442 24.02 6.74 41.07
N GLU A 443 23.70 7.26 39.87
CA GLU A 443 24.43 8.42 39.34
C GLU A 443 24.08 9.74 40.04
N ARG A 444 22.85 9.88 40.57
CA ARG A 444 22.46 11.06 41.35
C ARG A 444 23.14 11.08 42.72
N GLU A 445 23.16 9.94 43.40
CA GLU A 445 23.84 9.79 44.69
C GLU A 445 25.32 10.17 44.58
N LEU A 446 26.02 9.58 43.59
CA LEU A 446 27.44 9.90 43.37
C LEU A 446 27.67 11.35 42.93
N ALA A 447 26.73 11.96 42.19
CA ALA A 447 26.84 13.37 41.82
C ALA A 447 26.78 14.29 43.06
N VAL A 448 25.93 13.96 44.05
CA VAL A 448 25.83 14.70 45.31
C VAL A 448 27.10 14.53 46.15
N GLU A 449 27.68 13.32 46.19
CA GLU A 449 28.95 13.08 46.88
C GLU A 449 30.11 13.87 46.24
N GLU A 450 30.25 13.81 44.92
CA GLU A 450 31.28 14.54 44.17
C GLU A 450 31.12 16.08 44.30
N GLU A 451 29.89 16.58 44.40
CA GLU A 451 29.61 17.99 44.64
C GLU A 451 30.00 18.41 46.06
N LYS A 452 29.70 17.60 47.07
CA LYS A 452 30.14 17.84 48.46
C LYS A 452 31.66 17.88 48.56
N GLU A 453 32.36 16.89 48.01
CA GLU A 453 33.84 16.88 48.00
C GLU A 453 34.43 18.11 47.31
N ARG A 454 33.81 18.57 46.22
CA ARG A 454 34.23 19.78 45.51
C ARG A 454 34.05 21.02 46.37
N MET A 455 32.89 21.17 47.03
CA MET A 455 32.61 22.28 47.92
C MET A 455 33.56 22.32 49.13
N GLU A 456 33.94 21.15 49.65
CA GLU A 456 34.96 21.01 50.70
C GLU A 456 36.35 21.44 50.22
N ARG A 457 36.77 21.01 49.01
CA ARG A 457 38.05 21.46 48.40
C ARG A 457 38.08 22.96 48.12
N GLU A 458 36.94 23.55 47.77
CA GLU A 458 36.81 24.99 47.49
C GLU A 458 36.67 25.84 48.76
N GLY A 459 36.67 25.23 49.96
CA GLY A 459 36.63 25.95 51.23
C GLY A 459 35.27 26.59 51.57
N ARG A 460 34.19 26.18 50.91
CA ARG A 460 32.81 26.66 51.12
C ARG A 460 32.00 25.71 52.00
N GLY A 461 32.65 25.11 53.00
CA GLY A 461 32.05 24.09 53.86
C GLY A 461 31.14 24.70 54.94
N GLY A 462 29.86 24.85 54.62
CA GLY A 462 28.83 25.13 55.62
C GLY A 462 27.62 25.86 55.02
N GLU A 463 26.47 25.18 55.01
CA GLU A 463 25.15 25.61 54.51
C GLU A 463 24.95 25.58 52.98
N GLU A 464 23.81 25.04 52.56
CA GLU A 464 23.29 24.89 51.17
C GLU A 464 23.63 23.64 50.32
N ALA A 465 24.22 22.55 50.83
CA ALA A 465 24.37 21.32 50.03
C ALA A 465 23.14 20.38 50.00
N GLY A 466 22.04 20.73 50.70
CA GLY A 466 20.93 19.79 50.97
C GLY A 466 19.68 19.91 50.10
N GLU A 467 19.38 21.08 49.51
CA GLU A 467 17.98 21.36 49.13
C GLU A 467 17.72 21.57 47.63
N LYS A 468 18.76 21.81 46.80
CA LYS A 468 18.56 22.03 45.35
C LYS A 468 18.45 20.75 44.51
N GLY A 469 18.65 19.57 45.10
CA GLY A 469 18.63 18.28 44.39
C GLY A 469 17.25 17.59 44.30
N LEU A 470 16.26 18.02 45.11
CA LEU A 470 14.97 17.32 45.25
C LEU A 470 13.75 18.12 44.75
N SER A 471 13.83 19.45 44.57
CA SER A 471 12.71 20.29 44.12
C SER A 471 12.69 20.54 42.61
N GLY A 472 12.99 19.52 41.81
CA GLY A 472 12.85 19.55 40.36
C GLY A 472 11.47 19.13 39.89
N GLU A 473 10.39 19.56 40.56
CA GLU A 473 9.04 19.47 40.00
C GLU A 473 8.97 20.38 38.78
N GLY A 474 8.77 19.77 37.62
CA GLY A 474 8.56 20.50 36.38
C GLY A 474 7.33 21.39 36.50
N LYS A 475 7.51 22.69 36.29
CA LYS A 475 6.41 23.58 35.89
C LYS A 475 5.61 22.91 34.77
N PRO A 476 4.28 22.81 34.86
CA PRO A 476 3.47 22.47 33.70
C PRO A 476 3.63 23.60 32.68
N GLY A 477 4.23 23.29 31.53
CA GLY A 477 4.25 24.21 30.40
C GLY A 477 2.82 24.35 29.89
N GLY A 478 2.28 25.56 30.03
CA GLY A 478 1.06 25.98 29.35
C GLY A 478 1.29 26.22 27.86
N ASP A 479 0.21 25.98 27.14
CA ASP A 479 -0.10 26.19 25.71
C ASP A 479 0.55 25.28 24.65
#